data_AF-A0A0B8NQC8-F1
#
_entry.id   AF-A0A0B8NQC8-F1
#
_cell.length_a   1.000
_cell.length_b   1.000
_cell.length_c   1.000
_cell.angle_alpha   90.00
_cell.angle_beta   90.00
_cell.angle_gamma   90.00
#
_symmetry.space_group_name_H-M   'P 1'
#
loop_
_entity.id
_entity.type
_entity.pdbx_description
1 polymer ?
#
loop_
_entity_poly.entity_id
_entity_poly.type
_entity_poly.pdbx_seq_one_letter_code
_entity_poly.pdbx_strand_id
1 'polypeptide(L)'
;MTEILSRNFDDKSDHDGGEFRCGEDDYLDAQNDVIECTPASAFGPDNSEPPSLFNDVDDYVGCWYTTDESKANCRVDEAGNLNDIFGNNISDDYLGFRAEVTVEYDYDSRLGVPTVDSGEPREIFKVVTVVITASQYGDFTFVAHRGNY
;
A
#
# COMPACT_ATOMS: atom_id res chain seq x y z
N MET A 1 0.51 8.70 5.45
CA MET A 1 1.35 8.87 4.24
C MET A 1 2.83 8.61 4.53
N THR A 2 3.49 9.35 5.43
CA THR A 2 4.91 9.13 5.73
C THR A 2 5.23 7.72 6.20
N GLU A 3 4.37 7.16 7.06
CA GLU A 3 4.50 5.78 7.54
C GLU A 3 4.41 4.76 6.39
N ILE A 4 3.35 4.85 5.58
CA ILE A 4 3.15 4.01 4.38
C ILE A 4 4.38 4.08 3.47
N LEU A 5 4.81 5.29 3.08
CA LEU A 5 5.94 5.47 2.17
C LEU A 5 7.31 5.10 2.75
N SER A 6 7.39 4.84 4.07
CA SER A 6 8.60 4.34 4.70
C SER A 6 8.75 2.81 4.61
N ARG A 7 7.70 2.11 4.15
CA ARG A 7 7.74 0.69 3.86
C ARG A 7 8.32 0.40 2.48
N ASN A 8 8.62 -0.88 2.28
CA ASN A 8 9.16 -1.35 1.02
C ASN A 8 8.10 -1.36 -0.08
N PHE A 9 8.58 -1.50 -1.31
CA PHE A 9 7.71 -1.50 -2.47
C PHE A 9 6.81 -2.74 -2.49
N ASP A 10 7.37 -3.89 -2.12
CA ASP A 10 6.71 -5.20 -2.18
C ASP A 10 7.43 -6.15 -1.22
N ASP A 11 6.68 -7.04 -0.58
CA ASP A 11 7.18 -8.06 0.35
C ASP A 11 8.14 -9.06 -0.34
N LYS A 12 8.02 -9.26 -1.65
CA LYS A 12 8.89 -10.14 -2.43
C LYS A 12 10.24 -9.52 -2.80
N SER A 13 10.50 -8.27 -2.44
CA SER A 13 11.78 -7.60 -2.71
C SER A 13 12.72 -7.68 -1.49
N ASP A 14 14.03 -7.45 -1.71
CA ASP A 14 14.98 -7.39 -0.60
C ASP A 14 14.68 -6.21 0.33
N HIS A 15 14.38 -6.53 1.59
CA HIS A 15 13.97 -5.57 2.60
C HIS A 15 15.15 -4.77 3.19
N ASP A 16 16.36 -5.33 3.16
CA ASP A 16 17.49 -4.89 3.98
C ASP A 16 18.62 -4.21 3.19
N GLY A 17 18.56 -4.18 1.85
CA GLY A 17 19.67 -3.64 1.07
C GLY A 17 19.44 -3.37 -0.41
N GLY A 18 18.26 -3.66 -0.94
CA GLY A 18 17.96 -3.51 -2.36
C GLY A 18 18.85 -4.38 -3.26
N GLU A 19 19.32 -5.53 -2.76
CA GLU A 19 20.11 -6.47 -3.56
C GLU A 19 19.33 -6.92 -4.78
N PHE A 20 18.04 -7.24 -4.61
CA PHE A 20 17.14 -7.61 -5.69
C PHE A 20 15.78 -6.95 -5.55
N ARG A 21 15.12 -6.79 -6.70
CA ARG A 21 13.77 -6.25 -6.81
C ARG A 21 12.86 -7.30 -7.44
N CYS A 22 11.64 -7.37 -6.94
CA CYS A 22 10.64 -8.22 -7.58
C CYS A 22 10.43 -7.78 -9.04
N GLY A 23 10.17 -8.74 -9.91
CA GLY A 23 9.98 -8.57 -11.35
C GLY A 23 11.26 -8.58 -12.19
N GLU A 24 12.45 -8.49 -11.59
CA GLU A 24 13.71 -8.57 -12.34
C GLU A 24 14.11 -10.03 -12.64
N ASP A 25 14.53 -10.30 -13.88
CA ASP A 25 14.95 -11.62 -14.33
C ASP A 25 16.39 -11.98 -13.93
N ASP A 26 17.17 -10.98 -13.50
CA ASP A 26 18.53 -11.15 -12.96
C ASP A 26 18.56 -11.90 -11.62
N TYR A 27 17.43 -11.93 -10.90
CA TYR A 27 17.32 -12.56 -9.59
C TYR A 27 16.25 -13.64 -9.58
N LEU A 28 16.71 -14.87 -9.34
CA LEU A 28 15.86 -16.05 -9.33
C LEU A 28 15.72 -16.60 -7.91
N ASP A 29 14.58 -17.19 -7.63
CA ASP A 29 14.34 -17.90 -6.39
C ASP A 29 15.12 -19.22 -6.30
N ALA A 30 14.93 -19.96 -5.20
CA ALA A 30 15.59 -21.26 -5.01
C ALA A 30 15.14 -22.35 -6.00
N GLN A 31 14.07 -22.11 -6.77
CA GLN A 31 13.53 -22.98 -7.81
C GLN A 31 13.99 -22.58 -9.21
N ASN A 32 14.77 -21.49 -9.32
CA ASN A 32 15.28 -20.93 -10.56
C ASN A 32 14.16 -20.25 -11.39
N ASP A 33 13.13 -19.74 -10.73
CA ASP A 33 12.04 -18.94 -11.29
C ASP A 33 12.24 -17.45 -10.95
N VAL A 34 11.70 -16.56 -11.77
CA VAL A 34 11.74 -15.11 -11.53
C VAL A 34 10.91 -14.79 -10.28
N ILE A 35 11.44 -13.93 -9.41
CA ILE A 35 10.71 -13.47 -8.22
C ILE A 35 9.69 -12.43 -8.67
N GLU A 36 8.45 -12.85 -8.93
CA GLU A 36 7.36 -11.95 -9.32
C GLU A 36 6.93 -11.04 -8.14
N CYS A 37 6.55 -9.79 -8.45
CA CYS A 37 5.94 -8.91 -7.45
C CYS A 37 4.55 -9.39 -7.05
N THR A 38 4.06 -8.96 -5.89
CA THR A 38 2.71 -9.27 -5.45
C THR A 38 1.69 -8.76 -6.48
N PRO A 39 0.79 -9.62 -6.98
CA PRO A 39 -0.19 -9.21 -7.98
C PRO A 39 -1.20 -8.24 -7.34
N ALA A 40 -1.66 -7.23 -8.10
CA ALA A 40 -2.57 -6.21 -7.57
C ALA A 40 -3.87 -6.75 -6.95
N SER A 41 -4.31 -7.95 -7.35
CA SER A 41 -5.47 -8.63 -6.76
C SER A 41 -5.22 -9.22 -5.37
N ALA A 42 -3.96 -9.26 -4.93
CA ALA A 42 -3.53 -9.77 -3.64
C ALA A 42 -3.00 -8.66 -2.71
N PHE A 43 -3.11 -7.39 -3.11
CA PHE A 43 -2.76 -6.26 -2.24
C PHE A 43 -3.65 -6.21 -0.99
N GLY A 44 -3.05 -5.77 0.11
CA GLY A 44 -3.70 -5.67 1.41
C GLY A 44 -2.91 -6.45 2.46
N PRO A 45 -3.33 -6.39 3.74
CA PRO A 45 -2.65 -7.05 4.84
C PRO A 45 -2.50 -8.56 4.64
N ASP A 46 -1.26 -9.03 4.58
CA ASP A 46 -0.98 -10.44 4.45
C ASP A 46 -1.42 -11.22 5.70
N ASN A 47 -2.20 -12.28 5.49
CA ASN A 47 -2.69 -13.17 6.56
C ASN A 47 -3.37 -12.44 7.75
N SER A 48 -4.01 -11.28 7.50
CA SER A 48 -4.61 -10.44 8.55
C SER A 48 -3.61 -9.96 9.62
N GLU A 49 -2.38 -9.69 9.23
CA GLU A 49 -1.39 -9.14 10.14
C GLU A 49 -1.76 -7.73 10.65
N PRO A 50 -1.33 -7.34 11.86
CA PRO A 50 -1.56 -6.00 12.36
C PRO A 50 -0.59 -4.99 11.74
N PRO A 51 -0.91 -3.68 11.76
CA PRO A 51 -0.06 -2.63 11.18
C PRO A 51 1.40 -2.60 11.64
N SER A 52 1.69 -3.15 12.82
CA SER A 52 3.06 -3.27 13.34
C SER A 52 3.93 -4.28 12.57
N LEU A 53 3.32 -5.19 11.81
CA LEU A 53 4.00 -6.20 11.00
C LEU A 53 4.01 -5.86 9.51
N PHE A 54 3.26 -4.84 9.09
CA PHE A 54 3.23 -4.38 7.70
C PHE A 54 4.64 -4.08 7.21
N ASN A 55 4.98 -4.73 6.11
CA ASN A 55 6.31 -4.80 5.57
C ASN A 55 6.39 -4.05 4.23
N ASP A 56 5.29 -3.91 3.50
CA ASP A 56 5.25 -3.12 2.26
C ASP A 56 4.14 -2.05 2.26
N VAL A 57 3.97 -1.36 1.13
CA VAL A 57 3.03 -0.24 1.00
C VAL A 57 1.59 -0.69 0.86
N ASP A 58 1.36 -1.85 0.25
CA ASP A 58 0.06 -2.42 -0.07
C ASP A 58 -0.61 -3.07 1.13
N ASP A 59 0.14 -3.45 2.16
CA ASP A 59 -0.43 -3.86 3.45
C ASP A 59 -1.38 -2.81 4.06
N TYR A 60 -1.19 -1.53 3.75
CA TYR A 60 -2.06 -0.46 4.26
C TYR A 60 -3.39 -0.33 3.51
N VAL A 61 -3.60 -1.05 2.40
CA VAL A 61 -4.84 -0.99 1.61
C VAL A 61 -6.04 -1.33 2.49
N GLY A 62 -7.01 -0.42 2.50
CA GLY A 62 -8.22 -0.56 3.32
C GLY A 62 -8.72 0.75 3.91
N CYS A 63 -9.74 0.61 4.73
CA CYS A 63 -10.43 1.69 5.42
C CYS A 63 -10.09 1.70 6.91
N TRP A 64 -9.42 2.76 7.34
CA TRP A 64 -9.01 2.96 8.72
C TRP A 64 -9.99 3.91 9.40
N TYR A 65 -10.79 3.43 10.33
CA TYR A 65 -11.93 4.18 10.89
C TYR A 65 -11.83 4.39 12.41
N THR A 66 -12.53 5.40 12.92
CA THR A 66 -12.54 5.73 14.36
C THR A 66 -13.78 5.21 15.09
N THR A 67 -14.94 5.18 14.43
CA THR A 67 -16.22 4.74 15.01
C THR A 67 -16.97 3.78 14.09
N ASP A 68 -17.93 3.03 14.63
CA ASP A 68 -18.79 2.12 13.85
C ASP A 68 -19.57 2.86 12.74
N GLU A 69 -19.96 4.11 12.98
CA GLU A 69 -20.60 4.94 11.95
C GLU A 69 -19.63 5.25 10.81
N SER A 70 -18.38 5.62 11.12
CA SER A 70 -17.37 5.85 10.07
C SER A 70 -17.02 4.57 9.32
N LYS A 71 -17.00 3.42 10.01
CA LYS A 71 -16.83 2.09 9.40
C LYS A 71 -17.94 1.77 8.40
N ALA A 72 -19.20 2.04 8.77
CA ALA A 72 -20.35 1.79 7.89
C ALA A 72 -20.32 2.63 6.60
N ASN A 73 -19.47 3.65 6.53
CA ASN A 73 -19.28 4.51 5.37
C ASN A 73 -17.93 4.29 4.65
N CYS A 74 -17.21 3.21 4.97
CA CYS A 74 -16.03 2.80 4.22
C CYS A 74 -16.40 2.47 2.76
N ARG A 75 -15.55 2.91 1.83
CA ARG A 75 -15.70 2.68 0.38
C ARG A 75 -14.94 1.44 -0.14
N VAL A 76 -14.16 0.81 0.73
CA VAL A 76 -13.34 -0.38 0.48
C VAL A 76 -13.68 -1.44 1.53
N ASP A 77 -13.49 -2.72 1.19
CA ASP A 77 -13.97 -3.86 1.98
C ASP A 77 -13.08 -4.16 3.20
N GLU A 78 -11.76 -4.01 3.04
CA GLU A 78 -10.77 -4.17 4.10
C GLU A 78 -10.91 -3.01 5.10
N ALA A 79 -11.02 -3.29 6.40
CA ALA A 79 -11.24 -2.26 7.39
C ALA A 79 -10.53 -2.53 8.72
N GLY A 80 -9.89 -1.50 9.28
CA GLY A 80 -9.15 -1.53 10.53
C GLY A 80 -9.40 -0.30 11.40
N ASN A 81 -8.99 -0.37 12.67
CA ASN A 81 -9.07 0.79 13.57
C ASN A 81 -8.00 1.81 13.20
N LEU A 82 -8.40 3.08 13.06
CA LEU A 82 -7.47 4.20 12.96
C LEU A 82 -6.90 4.50 14.35
N ASN A 83 -5.59 4.32 14.50
CA ASN A 83 -4.85 4.56 15.74
C ASN A 83 -3.78 5.64 15.52
N ASP A 84 -3.17 6.13 16.61
CA ASP A 84 -1.97 6.95 16.50
C ASP A 84 -0.73 6.11 16.13
N ILE A 85 0.41 6.79 15.93
CA ILE A 85 1.71 6.17 15.61
C ILE A 85 2.24 5.21 16.69
N PHE A 86 1.70 5.28 17.91
CA PHE A 86 2.02 4.37 19.01
C PHE A 86 1.00 3.23 19.16
N GLY A 87 -0.01 3.17 18.29
CA GLY A 87 -1.08 2.18 18.34
C GLY A 87 -2.17 2.49 19.37
N ASN A 88 -2.20 3.70 19.94
CA ASN A 88 -3.27 4.10 20.85
C ASN A 88 -4.55 4.39 20.07
N ASN A 89 -5.68 4.04 20.66
CA ASN A 89 -6.98 4.41 20.13
C ASN A 89 -7.15 5.93 20.19
N ILE A 90 -7.60 6.52 19.08
CA ILE A 90 -7.85 7.97 18.94
C ILE A 90 -9.32 8.30 18.64
N SER A 91 -10.21 7.33 18.84
CA SER A 91 -11.63 7.42 18.45
C SER A 91 -12.37 8.55 19.15
N ASP A 92 -12.05 8.81 20.42
CA ASP A 92 -12.69 9.85 21.23
C ASP A 92 -12.29 11.27 20.80
N ASP A 93 -11.08 11.44 20.27
CA ASP A 93 -10.55 12.74 19.83
C ASP A 93 -10.95 13.08 18.38
N TYR A 94 -11.13 12.05 17.53
CA TYR A 94 -11.37 12.20 16.09
C TYR A 94 -12.66 11.49 15.64
N LEU A 95 -13.76 11.83 16.29
CA LEU A 95 -15.07 11.20 16.02
C LEU A 95 -15.49 11.33 14.55
N GLY A 96 -15.80 10.18 13.94
CA GLY A 96 -16.29 10.10 12.56
C GLY A 96 -15.20 10.27 11.50
N PHE A 97 -13.92 10.23 11.89
CA PHE A 97 -12.82 10.22 10.93
C PHE A 97 -12.64 8.83 10.34
N ARG A 98 -12.29 8.80 9.05
CA ARG A 98 -11.72 7.62 8.40
C ARG A 98 -10.64 8.03 7.40
N ALA A 99 -9.67 7.15 7.19
CA ALA A 99 -8.68 7.24 6.13
C ALA A 99 -8.80 6.02 5.23
N GLU A 100 -9.01 6.23 3.93
CA GLU A 100 -9.11 5.17 2.94
C GLU A 100 -7.79 5.17 2.15
N VAL A 101 -7.09 4.04 2.18
CA VAL A 101 -5.83 3.85 1.46
C VAL A 101 -6.08 2.92 0.30
N THR A 102 -5.69 3.35 -0.90
CA THR A 102 -5.67 2.52 -2.10
C THR A 102 -4.27 2.52 -2.69
N VAL A 103 -3.85 1.36 -3.19
CA VAL A 103 -2.56 1.18 -3.84
C VAL A 103 -2.81 0.52 -5.18
N GLU A 104 -2.20 1.04 -6.23
CA GLU A 104 -2.33 0.52 -7.60
C GLU A 104 -0.97 0.59 -8.30
N TYR A 105 -0.67 -0.34 -9.20
CA TYR A 105 0.49 -0.19 -10.08
C TYR A 105 0.26 0.96 -11.07
N ASP A 106 1.24 1.86 -11.19
CA ASP A 106 1.20 2.94 -12.17
C ASP A 106 1.97 2.51 -13.42
N TYR A 107 1.21 2.21 -14.48
CA TYR A 107 1.75 1.75 -15.76
C TYR A 107 1.97 2.88 -16.78
N ASP A 108 2.01 4.14 -16.34
CA ASP A 108 2.20 5.28 -17.23
C ASP A 108 3.62 5.29 -17.84
N SER A 109 3.68 5.10 -19.17
CA SER A 109 4.92 5.18 -19.96
C SER A 109 5.70 6.50 -19.79
N ARG A 110 5.05 7.60 -19.39
CA ARG A 110 5.72 8.89 -19.13
C ARG A 110 6.61 8.86 -17.89
N LEU A 111 6.38 7.90 -16.99
CA LEU A 111 7.24 7.63 -15.83
C LEU A 111 8.43 6.72 -16.17
N GLY A 112 8.57 6.32 -17.44
CA GLY A 112 9.60 5.38 -17.89
C GLY A 112 9.21 3.92 -17.74
N VAL A 113 7.95 3.62 -17.46
CA VAL A 113 7.45 2.24 -17.38
C VAL A 113 7.46 1.58 -18.77
N PRO A 114 8.04 0.38 -18.91
CA PRO A 114 8.06 -0.34 -20.18
C PRO A 114 6.68 -0.69 -20.72
N THR A 115 6.59 -0.83 -22.04
CA THR A 115 5.36 -1.31 -22.71
C THR A 115 5.22 -2.82 -22.54
N VAL A 116 3.99 -3.33 -22.66
CA VAL A 116 3.67 -4.77 -22.52
C VAL A 116 4.52 -5.69 -23.42
N ASP A 117 4.96 -5.20 -24.58
CA ASP A 117 5.73 -5.98 -25.57
C ASP A 117 7.25 -5.87 -25.39
N SER A 118 7.72 -5.12 -24.39
CA SER A 118 9.16 -4.88 -24.20
C SER A 118 9.92 -6.07 -23.62
N GLY A 119 9.22 -7.00 -22.96
CA GLY A 119 9.83 -8.10 -22.21
C GLY A 119 10.43 -7.68 -20.87
N GLU A 120 10.31 -6.42 -20.48
CA GLU A 120 10.82 -5.85 -19.23
C GLU A 120 9.71 -5.77 -18.16
N PRO A 121 10.04 -5.85 -16.86
CA PRO A 121 9.06 -5.69 -15.78
C PRO A 121 8.40 -4.32 -15.81
N ARG A 122 7.10 -4.29 -15.48
CA ARG A 122 6.28 -3.07 -15.53
C ARG A 122 5.91 -2.56 -14.13
N GLU A 123 6.11 -3.38 -13.12
CA GLU A 123 5.86 -3.17 -11.70
C GLU A 123 6.97 -2.30 -11.08
N ILE A 124 7.17 -1.11 -11.66
CA ILE A 124 8.23 -0.16 -11.27
C ILE A 124 7.70 0.88 -10.27
N PHE A 125 6.41 1.19 -10.34
CA PHE A 125 5.77 2.20 -9.51
C PHE A 125 4.43 1.71 -8.96
N LYS A 126 4.19 1.97 -7.68
CA LYS A 126 2.90 1.89 -7.02
C LYS A 126 2.46 3.32 -6.71
N VAL A 127 1.24 3.69 -7.10
CA VAL A 127 0.59 4.93 -6.66
C VAL A 127 -0.20 4.64 -5.40
N VAL A 128 0.09 5.38 -4.34
CA VAL A 128 -0.60 5.29 -3.05
C VAL A 128 -1.48 6.52 -2.92
N THR A 129 -2.79 6.29 -2.82
CA THR A 129 -3.78 7.35 -2.58
C THR A 129 -4.35 7.19 -1.18
N VAL A 130 -4.35 8.28 -0.41
CA VAL A 130 -4.97 8.34 0.92
C VAL A 130 -6.05 9.40 0.91
N VAL A 131 -7.30 8.99 1.15
CA VAL A 131 -8.44 9.89 1.29
C VAL A 131 -8.85 9.95 2.75
N ILE A 132 -8.63 11.09 3.39
CA ILE A 132 -9.05 11.34 4.77
C ILE A 132 -10.41 12.02 4.74
N THR A 133 -11.43 11.37 5.29
CA THR A 133 -12.74 12.01 5.54
C THR A 133 -12.77 12.52 6.97
N ALA A 134 -12.78 13.84 7.14
CA ALA A 134 -12.78 14.49 8.45
C ALA A 134 -14.22 14.72 8.96
N SER A 135 -14.98 13.64 9.16
CA SER A 135 -16.39 13.70 9.56
C SER A 135 -17.20 14.59 8.60
N GLN A 136 -17.72 15.73 9.07
CA GLN A 136 -18.49 16.69 8.26
C GLN A 136 -17.66 17.60 7.35
N TYR A 137 -16.32 17.61 7.47
CA TYR A 137 -15.45 18.61 6.82
C TYR A 137 -14.95 18.23 5.41
N GLY A 138 -15.58 17.23 4.77
CA GLY A 138 -15.24 16.79 3.42
C GLY A 138 -13.97 15.94 3.34
N ASP A 139 -13.60 15.61 2.11
CA ASP A 139 -12.52 14.67 1.80
C ASP A 139 -11.20 15.42 1.50
N PHE A 140 -10.12 14.96 2.12
CA PHE A 140 -8.76 15.41 1.84
C PHE A 140 -8.00 14.27 1.16
N THR A 141 -7.63 14.47 -0.11
CA THR A 141 -6.93 13.47 -0.91
C THR A 141 -5.44 13.78 -0.99
N PHE A 142 -4.62 12.78 -0.68
CA PHE A 142 -3.18 12.79 -0.84
C PHE A 142 -2.80 11.67 -1.81
N VAL A 143 -1.88 11.96 -2.72
CA VAL A 143 -1.37 11.00 -3.70
C VAL A 143 0.14 11.04 -3.66
N ALA A 144 0.77 9.87 -3.65
CA ALA A 144 2.22 9.72 -3.71
C ALA A 144 2.59 8.48 -4.51
N HIS A 145 3.83 8.43 -4.99
CA HIS A 145 4.39 7.29 -5.71
C HIS A 145 5.47 6.62 -4.85
N ARG A 146 5.41 5.29 -4.76
CA ARG A 146 6.51 4.45 -4.27
C ARG A 146 7.10 3.75 -5.47
N GLY A 147 8.39 3.95 -5.70
CA GLY A 147 9.12 3.22 -6.73
C GLY A 147 9.81 1.98 -6.19
N ASN A 148 10.00 1.02 -7.09
CA ASN A 148 10.71 -0.24 -6.88
C ASN A 148 12.22 -0.02 -7.07
N TYR A 149 12.88 0.55 -6.05
CA TYR A 149 14.34 0.79 -5.99
C TYR A 149 14.84 0.77 -4.55
#